data_AF-A0A7C8E885-F1
#
_entry.id   AF-A0A7C8E885-F1
#
_cell.length_a   1.000
_cell.length_b   1.000
_cell.length_c   1.000
_cell.angle_alpha   90.00
_cell.angle_beta   90.00
_cell.angle_gamma   90.00
#
_symmetry.space_group_name_H-M   'P 1'
#
loop_
_entity.id
_entity.type
_entity.pdbx_description
1 polymer ?
#
loop_
_entity_poly.entity_id
_entity_poly.type
_entity_poly.pdbx_seq_one_letter_code
_entity_poly.pdbx_strand_id
1 'polypeptide(L)' 'MIFVVKGISEEALARLFDYSFPGNVREVENIIERAVSLASTSEILPSDLPTIIYEKKTNNKKICLN' A
#
# COMPACT_ATOMS: atom_id res chain seq x y z
N MET A 1 17.22 -18.67 -7.01
CA MET A 1 15.79 -19.01 -6.85
C MET A 1 15.00 -17.75 -7.13
N ILE A 2 14.29 -17.69 -8.25
CA ILE A 2 13.41 -16.55 -8.57
C ILE A 2 12.08 -16.87 -7.89
N PHE A 3 11.69 -16.08 -6.90
CA PHE A 3 10.38 -16.26 -6.26
C PHE A 3 9.33 -15.62 -7.15
N VAL A 4 8.27 -16.38 -7.45
CA VAL A 4 7.05 -15.83 -8.07
C VAL A 4 6.12 -15.49 -6.92
N VAL A 5 5.68 -14.23 -6.86
CA VAL A 5 4.66 -13.80 -5.91
C VAL A 5 3.36 -14.53 -6.22
N LYS A 6 2.83 -15.26 -5.23
CA LYS A 6 1.61 -16.05 -5.31
C LYS A 6 0.43 -15.45 -4.55
N GLY A 7 0.69 -14.48 -3.70
CA GLY A 7 -0.33 -13.88 -2.86
C GLY A 7 0.13 -12.61 -2.15
N ILE A 8 -0.78 -12.07 -1.34
CA ILE A 8 -0.57 -10.91 -0.49
C ILE A 8 -0.93 -11.35 0.93
N SER A 9 -0.05 -11.06 1.89
CA SER A 9 -0.32 -11.35 3.29
C SER A 9 -1.54 -10.56 3.78
N GLU A 10 -2.25 -11.10 4.77
CA GLU A 10 -3.43 -10.46 5.36
C GLU A 10 -3.12 -9.06 5.92
N GLU A 11 -1.93 -8.89 6.52
CA GLU A 11 -1.46 -7.61 7.03
C GLU A 11 -1.26 -6.57 5.93
N ALA A 12 -0.66 -6.98 4.80
CA ALA A 12 -0.47 -6.09 3.65
C ALA A 12 -1.82 -5.74 2.99
N LEU A 13 -2.74 -6.70 2.90
CA LEU A 13 -4.11 -6.45 2.43
C LEU A 13 -4.83 -5.43 3.30
N ALA A 14 -4.74 -5.56 4.63
CA ALA A 14 -5.35 -4.60 5.55
C ALA A 14 -4.86 -3.16 5.29
N ARG A 15 -3.55 -2.97 5.04
CA ARG A 15 -3.00 -1.66 4.68
C ARG A 15 -3.54 -1.14 3.36
N LEU A 16 -3.61 -2.00 2.34
CA LEU A 16 -4.17 -1.63 1.05
C LEU A 16 -5.64 -1.21 1.18
N PHE A 17 -6.46 -1.93 1.97
CA PHE A 17 -7.86 -1.59 2.18
C PHE A 17 -8.07 -0.31 2.99
N ASP A 18 -7.16 0.03 3.91
CA ASP A 18 -7.22 1.27 4.69
C ASP A 18 -6.89 2.52 3.86
N TYR A 19 -6.21 2.35 2.72
CA TYR A 19 -5.81 3.46 1.86
C TYR A 19 -6.89 3.82 0.84
N SER A 20 -7.14 5.11 0.65
CA SER A 20 -8.28 5.59 -0.15
C SER A 20 -8.04 5.61 -1.68
N PHE A 21 -6.82 5.40 -2.15
CA PHE A 21 -6.44 5.44 -3.58
C PHE A 21 -6.94 6.68 -4.35
N PRO A 22 -6.52 7.91 -3.96
CA PRO A 22 -6.95 9.14 -4.64
C PRO A 22 -6.63 9.19 -6.15
N GLY A 23 -5.62 8.44 -6.61
CA GLY A 23 -5.21 8.30 -8.01
C GLY A 23 -5.99 7.24 -8.79
N ASN A 24 -7.01 6.62 -8.18
CA ASN A 24 -7.82 5.53 -8.75
C ASN A 24 -7.00 4.27 -9.06
N VAL A 25 -7.46 3.47 -10.04
CA VAL A 25 -6.88 2.17 -10.42
C VAL A 25 -5.40 2.25 -10.79
N ARG A 26 -4.95 3.35 -11.42
CA ARG A 26 -3.53 3.53 -11.78
C ARG A 26 -2.60 3.57 -10.56
N GLU A 27 -3.09 4.10 -9.44
CA GLU A 27 -2.32 4.14 -8.20
C GLU A 27 -2.20 2.75 -7.60
N VAL A 28 -3.29 1.97 -7.63
CA VAL A 28 -3.29 0.56 -7.21
C VAL A 28 -2.28 -0.25 -8.03
N GLU A 29 -2.32 -0.11 -9.36
CA GLU A 29 -1.39 -0.79 -10.28
C GLU A 29 0.08 -0.47 -9.95
N ASN A 30 0.42 0.81 -9.83
CA ASN A 30 1.78 1.24 -9.49
C ASN A 30 2.26 0.70 -8.13
N ILE A 31 1.37 0.68 -7.14
CA ILE A 31 1.66 0.16 -5.80
C ILE A 31 1.96 -1.33 -5.87
N ILE A 32 1.11 -2.11 -6.55
CA ILE A 32 1.26 -3.57 -6.64
C ILE A 32 2.47 -3.94 -7.50
N GLU A 33 2.71 -3.26 -8.62
CA GLU A 33 3.91 -3.49 -9.46
C GLU A 33 5.20 -3.29 -8.66
N ARG A 34 5.25 -2.21 -7.86
CA ARG A 34 6.38 -1.94 -6.98
C ARG A 34 6.52 -3.00 -5.89
N ALA A 35 5.42 -3.42 -5.27
CA ALA A 35 5.45 -4.44 -4.23
C ALA A 35 5.95 -5.79 -4.76
N VAL A 36 5.48 -6.21 -5.95
CA VAL A 36 5.98 -7.43 -6.62
C VAL A 36 7.47 -7.33 -6.95
N SER A 37 7.94 -6.16 -7.36
CA SER A 37 9.36 -5.93 -7.67
C SER A 37 10.28 -5.97 -6.46
N LEU A 38 9.76 -5.64 -5.27
CA LEU A 38 10.51 -5.63 -4.00
C LEU A 38 10.37 -6.94 -3.20
N ALA A 39 9.31 -7.70 -3.46
CA ALA A 39 9.00 -8.93 -2.75
C ALA A 39 10.17 -9.91 -2.83
N SER A 40 10.69 -10.27 -1.66
CA SER A 40 11.77 -11.25 -1.52
C SER A 40 11.25 -12.65 -1.19
N THR A 41 9.93 -12.82 -1.11
CA THR A 41 9.25 -14.07 -0.78
C THR A 41 8.13 -14.38 -1.79
N SER A 42 7.43 -15.50 -1.62
CA SER A 42 6.26 -15.83 -2.44
C SER A 42 5.01 -15.02 -2.09
N GLU A 43 5.05 -14.16 -1.08
CA GLU A 43 3.95 -13.28 -0.69
C GLU A 43 4.42 -11.84 -0.53
N ILE A 44 3.52 -10.90 -0.85
CA ILE A 44 3.73 -9.48 -0.54
C ILE A 44 3.51 -9.28 0.96
N LEU A 45 4.54 -8.78 1.62
CA LEU A 45 4.53 -8.40 3.03
C LEU A 45 4.31 -6.90 3.18
N PRO A 46 3.90 -6.41 4.37
CA PRO A 46 3.78 -4.98 4.61
C PRO A 46 5.08 -4.21 4.29
N SER A 47 6.24 -4.81 4.53
CA SER A 47 7.56 -4.24 4.21
C SER A 47 7.79 -3.97 2.73
N ASP A 48 7.07 -4.67 1.85
CA ASP A 48 7.21 -4.55 0.40
C ASP A 48 6.32 -3.42 -0.15
N LEU A 49 5.37 -2.94 0.65
CA LEU A 49 4.46 -1.86 0.28
C LEU A 49 5.13 -0.48 0.40
N PRO A 50 4.84 0.46 -0.52
CA PRO A 50 5.33 1.83 -0.41
C PRO A 50 4.80 2.55 0.85
N THR A 51 5.58 3.52 1.33
CA THR A 51 5.27 4.25 2.57
C THR A 51 4.00 5.09 2.51
N ILE A 52 3.55 5.49 1.31
CA ILE A 52 2.34 6.29 1.11
C ILE A 52 1.07 5.62 1.66
N ILE A 53 1.04 4.28 1.66
CA ILE A 53 -0.08 3.48 2.17
C ILE A 53 -0.14 3.52 3.71
N TYR A 54 0.94 3.97 4.35
CA TYR A 54 1.04 4.16 5.80
C TYR A 54 0.71 5.58 6.23
N GLU A 55 0.53 6.52 5.29
CA GLU A 55 0.09 7.87 5.60
C GLU A 55 -1.37 7.85 6.01
N LYS A 56 -1.62 7.85 7.32
CA LYS A 56 -2.94 8.24 7.82
C LYS A 56 -3.19 9.66 7.32
N LYS A 57 -4.27 9.87 6.56
CA LYS A 57 -4.80 11.22 6.37
C LYS A 57 -5.05 11.81 7.75
N THR A 58 -4.12 12.61 8.24
CA THR A 58 -4.40 13.61 9.27
C THR A 58 -5.44 14.51 8.62
N ASN A 59 -6.71 14.31 8.98
CA ASN A 59 -7.77 15.28 8.74
C ASN A 59 -7.43 16.52 9.59
N ASN A 60 -6.42 17.28 9.19
CA ASN A 60 -6.28 18.67 9.57
C ASN A 60 -7.38 19.41 8.81
N LYS A 61 -8.62 19.28 9.30
CA LYS A 61 -9.55 20.38 9.19
C LYS A 61 -8.79 21.56 9.78
N LYS A 62 -8.37 22.50 8.93
CA LYS A 62 -8.23 23.89 9.31
C LYS A 62 -9.59 24.27 9.92
N ILE A 63 -9.71 24.08 11.22
CA ILE A 63 -10.75 24.74 11.97
C ILE A 63 -10.14 26.10 12.25
N CYS A 64 -10.37 27.02 11.32
CA CYS A 64 -10.38 28.42 11.66
C CYS A 64 -11.53 28.60 12.66
N LEU A 65 -11.26 28.51 13.97
CA LEU A 65 -12.15 28.98 15.03
C LEU A 65 -11.30 29.53 16.18
N ASN A 66 -10.90 30.79 16.02
CA ASN A 66 -11.21 31.94 16.88
C ASN A 66 -10.16 33.04 16.70
#